data_AF-A0A3D5YVM0-F1
#
_entry.id   AF-A0A3D5YVM0-F1
#
_cell.length_a   1.000
_cell.length_b   1.000
_cell.length_c   1.000
_cell.angle_alpha   90.00
_cell.angle_beta   90.00
_cell.angle_gamma   90.00
#
_symmetry.space_group_name_H-M   'P 1'
#
loop_
_entity.id
_entity.type
_entity.pdbx_description
1 polymer ?
#
loop_
_entity_poly.entity_id
_entity_poly.type
_entity_poly.pdbx_seq_one_letter_code
_entity_poly.pdbx_strand_id
1 'polypeptide(L)'
;MNNLNELSKQIYEGNKLRGFDVSKENIGQTLMLVVSELAEALEADRKAKYANLEVFENCMAADDINEGDMDLYVKQSFQETIKDTFQDEIADSFIRLFDLCGGLQIDIEKHIKYKLEYNSKREFKHGKRY
;
A
#
# COMPACT_ATOMS: atom_id res chain seq x y z
N MET A 1 19.19 0.96 -4.56
CA MET A 1 18.75 -0.44 -4.44
C MET A 1 17.24 -0.40 -4.26
N ASN A 2 16.50 -1.21 -5.01
CA ASN A 2 15.10 -1.42 -4.64
C ASN A 2 15.12 -2.20 -3.31
N ASN A 3 14.21 -1.87 -2.41
CA ASN A 3 14.19 -2.45 -1.07
C ASN A 3 12.86 -3.13 -0.77
N LEU A 4 12.26 -3.75 -1.80
CA LEU A 4 10.89 -4.25 -1.74
C LEU A 4 10.80 -5.49 -0.83
N ASN A 5 11.81 -6.34 -0.85
CA ASN A 5 11.87 -7.52 0.02
C ASN A 5 12.03 -7.12 1.50
N GLU A 6 12.81 -6.08 1.80
CA GLU A 6 12.94 -5.58 3.18
C GLU A 6 11.63 -4.93 3.64
N LEU A 7 11.02 -4.08 2.80
CA LEU A 7 9.72 -3.48 3.09
C LEU A 7 8.66 -4.55 3.35
N SER A 8 8.61 -5.57 2.50
CA SER A 8 7.71 -6.72 2.65
C SER A 8 7.90 -7.45 3.98
N LYS A 9 9.15 -7.69 4.38
CA LYS A 9 9.46 -8.28 5.68
C LYS A 9 9.04 -7.36 6.84
N GLN A 10 9.33 -6.06 6.75
CA GLN A 10 8.98 -5.09 7.79
C GLN A 10 7.45 -5.00 7.99
N ILE A 11 6.69 -4.95 6.90
CA ILE A 11 5.22 -4.94 6.93
C ILE A 11 4.69 -6.21 7.60
N TYR A 12 5.16 -7.39 7.16
CA TYR A 12 4.71 -8.66 7.72
C TYR A 12 5.01 -8.80 9.22
N GLU A 13 6.24 -8.49 9.66
CA GLU A 13 6.56 -8.54 11.08
C GLU A 13 5.74 -7.52 11.89
N GLY A 14 5.49 -6.33 11.33
CA GLY A 14 4.63 -5.32 11.94
C GLY A 14 3.17 -5.76 12.11
N ASN A 15 2.59 -6.43 11.12
CA ASN A 15 1.22 -6.95 11.17
C ASN A 15 1.12 -8.14 12.13
N LYS A 16 2.12 -9.02 12.11
CA LYS A 16 2.22 -10.17 13.02
C LYS A 16 2.29 -9.76 14.49
N LEU A 17 3.05 -8.72 14.81
CA LEU A 17 3.09 -8.14 16.16
C LEU A 17 1.73 -7.61 16.62
N ARG A 18 0.85 -7.22 15.69
CA ARG A 18 -0.52 -6.77 15.95
C ARG A 18 -1.56 -7.91 15.94
N GLY A 19 -1.10 -9.16 15.78
CA GLY A 19 -1.96 -10.36 15.83
C GLY A 19 -2.42 -10.88 14.47
N PHE A 20 -1.96 -10.31 13.36
CA PHE A 20 -2.29 -10.75 12.01
C PHE A 20 -1.10 -11.51 11.40
N ASP A 21 -1.18 -12.84 11.36
CA ASP A 21 -0.10 -13.70 10.85
C ASP A 21 -0.53 -14.38 9.55
N VAL A 22 -0.34 -13.67 8.43
CA VAL A 22 -0.74 -14.11 7.09
C VAL A 22 -0.16 -15.47 6.70
N SER A 23 0.98 -15.87 7.28
CA SER A 23 1.59 -17.19 7.02
C SER A 23 0.76 -18.36 7.58
N LYS A 24 -0.19 -18.07 8.47
CA LYS A 24 -1.11 -19.04 9.09
C LYS A 24 -2.54 -18.90 8.59
N GLU A 25 -2.82 -17.92 7.75
CA GLU A 25 -4.16 -17.63 7.25
C GLU A 25 -4.50 -18.43 5.99
N ASN A 26 -5.79 -18.44 5.64
CA ASN A 26 -6.23 -18.99 4.36
C ASN A 26 -5.81 -18.05 3.22
N ILE A 27 -5.01 -18.57 2.28
CA ILE A 27 -4.51 -17.77 1.14
C ILE A 27 -5.63 -17.09 0.34
N GLY A 28 -6.78 -17.73 0.18
CA GLY A 28 -7.93 -17.16 -0.54
C GLY A 28 -8.51 -15.95 0.18
N GLN A 29 -8.58 -15.99 1.51
CA GLN A 29 -9.02 -14.86 2.32
C GLN A 29 -8.05 -13.68 2.16
N THR A 30 -6.74 -13.92 2.27
CA THR A 30 -5.73 -12.86 2.11
C THR A 30 -5.79 -12.23 0.72
N LEU A 31 -5.93 -13.05 -0.34
CA LEU A 31 -6.08 -12.54 -1.70
C LEU A 31 -7.34 -11.69 -1.86
N MET A 32 -8.44 -12.07 -1.21
CA MET A 32 -9.67 -11.27 -1.26
C MET A 32 -9.56 -9.94 -0.50
N LEU A 33 -8.75 -9.85 0.55
CA LEU A 33 -8.44 -8.56 1.19
C LEU A 33 -7.73 -7.61 0.22
N VAL A 34 -6.76 -8.08 -0.58
CA VAL A 34 -6.13 -7.25 -1.62
C VAL A 34 -7.17 -6.76 -2.64
N VAL A 35 -8.09 -7.65 -3.05
CA VAL A 35 -9.14 -7.30 -4.02
C VAL A 35 -10.12 -6.28 -3.44
N SER A 36 -10.44 -6.34 -2.14
CA SER A 36 -11.32 -5.35 -1.52
C SER A 36 -10.68 -3.96 -1.47
N GLU A 37 -9.39 -3.83 -1.16
CA GLU A 37 -8.74 -2.50 -1.17
C GLU A 37 -8.80 -1.87 -2.58
N LEU A 38 -8.66 -2.68 -3.64
CA LEU A 38 -8.83 -2.19 -5.02
C LEU A 38 -10.28 -1.80 -5.36
N ALA A 39 -11.26 -2.47 -4.75
CA ALA A 39 -12.67 -2.09 -4.88
C ALA A 39 -12.96 -0.77 -4.14
N GLU A 40 -12.34 -0.56 -2.96
CA GLU A 40 -12.42 0.69 -2.20
C GLU A 40 -11.77 1.85 -2.97
N ALA A 41 -10.62 1.60 -3.62
CA ALA A 41 -10.02 2.57 -4.53
C ALA A 41 -10.97 2.99 -5.66
N LEU A 42 -11.62 2.02 -6.33
CA LEU A 42 -12.63 2.32 -7.36
C LEU A 42 -13.80 3.13 -6.80
N GLU A 43 -14.24 2.83 -5.57
CA GLU A 43 -15.30 3.60 -4.92
C GLU A 43 -14.87 5.04 -4.61
N ALA A 44 -13.63 5.24 -4.16
CA ALA A 44 -13.05 6.56 -3.91
C ALA A 44 -12.96 7.38 -5.20
N ASP A 45 -12.48 6.79 -6.30
CA ASP A 45 -12.43 7.42 -7.63
C ASP A 45 -13.82 7.85 -8.12
N ARG A 46 -14.82 6.96 -8.01
CA ARG A 46 -16.22 7.27 -8.35
C ARG A 46 -16.80 8.44 -7.56
N LYS A 47 -16.31 8.65 -6.33
CA LYS A 47 -16.68 9.76 -5.44
C LYS A 47 -15.77 10.99 -5.61
N ALA A 48 -14.82 10.97 -6.54
CA ALA A 48 -13.79 11.98 -6.73
C ALA A 48 -12.99 12.29 -5.45
N LYS A 49 -12.74 11.28 -4.61
CA LYS A 49 -11.94 11.38 -3.40
C LYS A 49 -10.48 11.06 -3.70
N TYR A 50 -9.63 12.09 -3.70
CA TYR A 50 -8.19 11.97 -3.92
C TYR A 50 -7.42 12.62 -2.77
N ALA A 51 -6.28 12.02 -2.41
CA ALA A 51 -5.42 12.52 -1.34
C ALA A 51 -4.88 13.92 -1.65
N ASN A 52 -4.77 14.75 -0.62
CA ASN A 52 -4.08 16.03 -0.68
C ASN A 52 -2.83 16.01 0.22
N LEU A 53 -1.72 15.57 -0.37
CA LEU A 53 -0.44 15.48 0.34
C LEU A 53 0.11 16.85 0.73
N GLU A 54 -0.07 17.87 -0.09
CA GLU A 54 0.39 19.23 0.21
C GLU A 54 -0.27 19.78 1.48
N VAL A 55 -1.59 19.59 1.64
CA VAL A 55 -2.28 20.01 2.87
C VAL A 55 -1.80 19.20 4.06
N PHE A 56 -1.62 17.88 3.91
CA PHE A 56 -1.08 17.05 5.00
C PHE A 56 0.31 17.51 5.44
N GLU A 57 1.22 17.73 4.50
CA GLU A 57 2.59 18.18 4.76
C GLU A 57 2.62 19.57 5.42
N ASN A 58 1.76 20.48 4.98
CA ASN A 58 1.61 21.80 5.58
C ASN A 58 1.08 21.71 7.03
N CYS A 59 0.12 20.83 7.30
CA CYS A 59 -0.33 20.54 8.67
C CYS A 59 0.85 20.02 9.51
N MET A 60 1.65 19.09 8.99
CA MET A 60 2.80 18.52 9.73
C MET A 60 3.93 19.52 9.98
N ALA A 61 4.00 20.60 9.22
CA ALA A 61 4.99 21.66 9.37
C ALA A 61 4.55 22.81 10.30
N ALA A 62 3.34 22.76 10.85
CA ALA A 62 2.83 23.79 11.75
C ALA A 62 3.62 23.83 13.07
N ASP A 63 4.01 25.03 13.49
CA ASP A 63 4.87 25.27 14.66
C ASP A 63 4.09 25.71 15.92
N ASP A 64 2.77 25.82 15.82
CA ASP A 64 1.86 26.25 16.89
C ASP A 64 1.23 25.07 17.68
N ILE A 65 1.66 23.84 17.40
CA ILE A 65 1.13 22.62 18.00
C ILE A 65 1.94 22.24 19.24
N ASN A 66 1.25 22.01 20.36
CA ASN A 66 1.89 21.48 21.56
C ASN A 66 2.38 20.04 21.33
N GLU A 67 3.58 19.72 21.81
CA GLU A 67 4.18 18.38 21.67
C GLU A 67 3.26 17.25 22.17
N GLY A 68 2.51 17.49 23.25
CA GLY A 68 1.56 16.52 23.81
C GLY A 68 0.34 16.22 22.94
N ASP A 69 0.04 17.08 21.97
CA ASP A 69 -1.11 16.95 21.06
C ASP A 69 -0.70 16.45 19.66
N MET A 70 0.61 16.30 19.39
CA MET A 70 1.14 16.01 18.05
C MET A 70 0.58 14.73 17.46
N ASP A 71 0.54 13.63 18.23
CA ASP A 71 0.01 12.34 17.75
C ASP A 71 -1.46 12.43 17.34
N LEU A 72 -2.28 13.16 18.11
CA LEU A 72 -3.68 13.38 17.79
C LEU A 72 -3.82 14.21 16.51
N TYR A 73 -3.01 15.25 16.38
CA TYR A 73 -3.01 16.14 15.24
C TYR A 73 -2.58 15.43 13.94
N VAL A 74 -1.51 14.63 13.98
CA VAL A 74 -1.06 13.78 12.86
C VAL A 74 -2.19 12.88 12.39
N LYS A 75 -2.85 12.21 13.34
CA LYS A 75 -3.96 11.30 13.05
C LYS A 75 -5.14 12.02 12.40
N GLN A 76 -5.55 13.15 12.95
CA GLN A 76 -6.67 13.94 12.42
C GLN A 76 -6.34 14.47 11.02
N SER A 77 -5.15 15.05 10.84
CA SER A 77 -4.70 15.56 9.55
C SER A 77 -4.74 14.47 8.48
N PHE A 78 -4.25 13.27 8.79
CA PHE A 78 -4.30 12.14 7.87
C PHE A 78 -5.75 11.73 7.54
N GLN A 79 -6.61 11.67 8.55
CA GLN A 79 -8.03 11.33 8.37
C GLN A 79 -8.78 12.31 7.47
N GLU A 80 -8.43 13.59 7.52
CA GLU A 80 -9.09 14.64 6.75
C GLU A 80 -8.56 14.76 5.32
N THR A 81 -7.27 14.50 5.09
CA THR A 81 -6.61 14.79 3.81
C THR A 81 -6.23 13.57 2.98
N ILE A 82 -6.08 12.39 3.60
CA ILE A 82 -5.56 11.18 2.95
C ILE A 82 -6.50 9.98 3.12
N LYS A 83 -7.08 9.76 4.30
CA LYS A 83 -7.85 8.53 4.56
C LYS A 83 -9.07 8.39 3.62
N ASP A 84 -9.35 7.17 3.18
CA ASP A 84 -10.48 6.80 2.31
C ASP A 84 -10.43 7.48 0.93
N THR A 85 -9.22 7.83 0.47
CA THR A 85 -8.97 8.40 -0.86
C THR A 85 -8.39 7.35 -1.79
N PHE A 86 -8.48 7.59 -3.11
CA PHE A 86 -7.97 6.67 -4.11
C PHE A 86 -6.51 6.25 -3.86
N GLN A 87 -5.62 7.19 -3.52
CA GLN A 87 -4.21 6.91 -3.28
C GLN A 87 -3.97 6.11 -2.00
N ASP A 88 -4.76 6.35 -0.95
CA ASP A 88 -4.72 5.60 0.32
C ASP A 88 -5.08 4.13 0.09
N GLU A 89 -6.19 3.88 -0.61
CA GLU A 89 -6.64 2.50 -0.89
C GLU A 89 -5.69 1.75 -1.85
N ILE A 90 -5.04 2.46 -2.78
CA ILE A 90 -3.95 1.90 -3.57
C ILE A 90 -2.76 1.52 -2.66
N ALA A 91 -2.39 2.37 -1.71
CA ALA A 91 -1.33 2.07 -0.75
C ALA A 91 -1.69 0.85 0.13
N ASP A 92 -2.93 0.75 0.60
CA ASP A 92 -3.42 -0.41 1.36
C ASP A 92 -3.32 -1.70 0.53
N SER A 93 -3.62 -1.66 -0.77
CA SER A 93 -3.43 -2.82 -1.65
C SER A 93 -1.96 -3.26 -1.74
N PHE A 94 -1.01 -2.32 -1.78
CA PHE A 94 0.42 -2.63 -1.75
C PHE A 94 0.84 -3.20 -0.41
N ILE A 95 0.34 -2.65 0.71
CA ILE A 95 0.62 -3.14 2.05
C ILE A 95 0.15 -4.59 2.19
N ARG A 96 -1.07 -4.92 1.72
CA ARG A 96 -1.59 -6.30 1.71
C ARG A 96 -0.74 -7.24 0.86
N LEU A 97 -0.33 -6.82 -0.33
CA LEU A 97 0.55 -7.62 -1.20
C LEU A 97 1.92 -7.86 -0.58
N PHE A 98 2.50 -6.84 0.07
CA PHE A 98 3.78 -6.94 0.74
C PHE A 98 3.73 -7.76 2.01
N ASP A 99 2.66 -7.66 2.79
CA ASP A 99 2.39 -8.54 3.93
C ASP A 99 2.37 -10.01 3.47
N LEU A 100 1.59 -10.31 2.43
CA LEU A 100 1.52 -11.64 1.84
C LEU A 100 2.88 -12.14 1.34
N CYS A 101 3.64 -11.30 0.63
CA CYS A 101 4.99 -11.67 0.17
C CYS A 101 5.92 -11.95 1.36
N GLY A 102 5.81 -11.19 2.44
CA GLY A 102 6.66 -11.31 3.62
C GLY A 102 6.35 -12.61 4.38
N GLY A 103 5.07 -12.89 4.61
CA GLY A 103 4.63 -14.10 5.28
C GLY A 103 4.91 -15.38 4.50
N LEU A 104 4.83 -15.33 3.16
CA LEU A 104 5.17 -16.45 2.28
C LEU A 104 6.65 -16.51 1.87
N GLN A 105 7.47 -15.56 2.32
CA GLN A 105 8.90 -15.46 1.97
C GLN A 105 9.15 -15.41 0.46
N ILE A 106 8.30 -14.68 -0.27
CA ILE A 106 8.42 -14.48 -1.72
C ILE A 106 9.49 -13.42 -1.99
N ASP A 107 10.48 -13.75 -2.83
CA ASP A 107 11.47 -12.80 -3.36
C ASP A 107 10.82 -11.93 -4.46
N ILE A 108 9.92 -11.04 -4.05
CA ILE A 108 9.08 -10.25 -4.94
C ILE A 108 9.92 -9.33 -5.83
N GLU A 109 11.04 -8.82 -5.32
CA GLU A 109 11.95 -8.00 -6.10
C GLU A 109 12.56 -8.77 -7.29
N LYS A 110 13.04 -10.00 -7.05
CA LYS A 110 13.58 -10.85 -8.12
C LYS A 110 12.50 -11.25 -9.12
N HIS A 111 11.29 -11.57 -8.66
CA HIS A 111 10.15 -11.86 -9.52
C HIS A 111 9.79 -10.66 -10.42
N ILE A 112 9.72 -9.44 -9.86
CA ILE A 112 9.47 -8.21 -10.62
C ILE A 112 10.60 -7.97 -11.62
N LYS A 113 11.86 -8.06 -11.20
CA LYS A 113 13.02 -7.88 -12.07
C LYS A 113 12.95 -8.80 -13.29
N TYR A 114 12.80 -10.10 -13.08
CA TYR A 114 12.71 -11.06 -14.18
C TYR A 114 11.48 -10.84 -15.05
N LYS A 115 10.35 -10.42 -14.46
CA LYS A 115 9.15 -10.11 -15.24
C LYS A 115 9.34 -8.89 -16.14
N LEU A 116 10.03 -7.84 -15.66
CA LEU A 116 10.36 -6.65 -16.45
C LEU A 116 11.36 -6.99 -17.57
N GLU A 117 12.39 -7.78 -17.28
CA GLU A 117 13.35 -8.28 -18.28
C GLU A 117 12.69 -9.14 -19.37
N TYR A 118 11.67 -9.93 -19.00
CA TYR A 118 10.85 -10.67 -19.97
C TYR A 118 9.96 -9.72 -20.77
N ASN A 119 9.27 -8.77 -20.12
CA ASN A 119 8.35 -7.85 -20.77
C ASN A 119 9.05 -6.91 -21.77
N SER A 120 10.29 -6.50 -21.51
CA SER A 120 11.07 -5.66 -22.44
C SER A 120 11.41 -6.37 -23.76
N LYS A 121 11.37 -7.70 -23.78
CA LYS A 121 11.60 -8.53 -24.97
C LYS A 121 10.32 -8.86 -25.74
N ARG A 122 9.14 -8.47 -25.22
CA ARG A 122 7.87 -8.76 -25.89
C ARG A 122 7.57 -7.70 -26.95
N GLU A 123 6.87 -8.13 -28.00
CA GLU A 123 6.30 -7.21 -28.98
C GLU A 123 5.42 -6.16 -28.30
N PHE A 124 5.34 -4.97 -28.90
CA PHE A 124 4.52 -3.87 -28.40
C PHE A 124 3.08 -4.33 -28.17
N LYS A 125 2.55 -4.09 -26.96
CA LYS A 125 1.26 -4.58 -26.45
C LYS A 125 1.06 -6.11 -26.53
N HIS A 126 2.11 -6.89 -26.78
CA HIS A 126 2.03 -8.33 -26.98
C HIS A 126 1.07 -8.71 -28.12
N GLY A 127 1.01 -7.86 -29.15
CA GLY A 127 0.08 -8.01 -30.27
C GLY A 127 -1.37 -7.61 -29.95
N LYS A 128 -1.67 -7.08 -28.76
CA LYS A 128 -3.01 -6.62 -28.38
C LYS A 128 -3.26 -5.17 -28.84
N ARG A 129 -4.54 -4.84 -29.05
CA ARG A 129 -4.98 -3.46 -29.36
C ARG A 129 -4.96 -2.55 -28.13
N TYR A 130 -5.12 -3.13 -26.95
CA TYR A 130 -5.07 -2.49 -25.63
C TYR A 130 -4.34 -3.43 -24.66
#